data_AF-A0A1G7MLM1-F1
#
_entry.id   AF-A0A1G7MLM1-F1
#
_cell.length_a   1.000
_cell.length_b   1.000
_cell.length_c   1.000
_cell.angle_alpha   90.00
_cell.angle_beta   90.00
_cell.angle_gamma   90.00
#
_symmetry.space_group_name_H-M   'P 1'
#
loop_
_entity.id
_entity.type
_entity.pdbx_description
1 polymer ?
#
loop_
_entity_poly.entity_id
_entity_poly.type
_entity_poly.pdbx_seq_one_letter_code
_entity_poly.pdbx_strand_id
1 'polypeptide(L)'
;MNAYFISGLGADQRIFSRLKLSEKISIIHVEWINPNKNETLEVYAERLSRIIDTSKPFALVGVSFGGMIAVELAKLLKPLQLLLYPARY
;
A
#
# COMPACT_ATOMS: atom_id res chain seq x y z
N MET A 1 -3.45 -0.32 -15.31
CA MET A 1 -3.29 -1.19 -14.12
C MET A 1 -3.07 -0.30 -12.92
N ASN A 2 -3.66 -0.59 -11.77
CA ASN A 2 -3.50 0.24 -10.57
C ASN A 2 -2.27 -0.20 -9.78
N ALA A 3 -1.49 0.76 -9.29
CA ALA A 3 -0.42 0.52 -8.33
C ALA A 3 -0.75 1.30 -7.05
N TYR A 4 -0.98 0.57 -5.96
CA TYR A 4 -1.33 1.16 -4.67
C TYR A 4 -0.08 1.37 -3.82
N PHE A 5 0.17 2.62 -3.46
CA PHE A 5 1.35 3.05 -2.72
C PHE A 5 1.00 3.25 -1.25
N ILE A 6 1.64 2.46 -0.41
CA ILE A 6 1.47 2.44 1.04
C ILE A 6 2.75 3.03 1.63
N SER A 7 2.67 4.29 2.09
CA SER A 7 3.81 5.04 2.64
C SER A 7 4.26 4.48 4.00
N GLY A 8 5.36 4.98 4.55
CA GLY A 8 5.70 4.72 5.96
C GLY A 8 4.82 5.55 6.92
N LEU A 9 4.81 5.20 8.22
CA LEU A 9 4.15 6.02 9.24
C LEU A 9 4.76 7.43 9.26
N GLY A 10 3.91 8.46 9.21
CA GLY A 10 4.33 9.86 9.16
C GLY A 10 4.91 10.32 7.81
N ALA A 11 4.98 9.44 6.81
CA ALA A 11 5.39 9.80 5.46
C ALA A 11 4.16 10.09 4.59
N ASP A 12 4.18 11.26 3.97
CA ASP A 12 3.14 11.74 3.06
C ASP A 12 3.38 11.25 1.62
N GLN A 13 2.34 11.29 0.79
CA GLN A 13 2.31 10.98 -0.65
C GLN A 13 3.46 11.62 -1.42
N ARG A 14 3.97 12.76 -0.92
CA ARG A 14 5.14 13.49 -1.42
C ARG A 14 6.40 12.64 -1.58
N ILE A 15 6.58 11.53 -0.84
CA ILE A 15 7.73 10.63 -1.04
C ILE A 15 7.75 10.00 -2.44
N PHE A 16 6.60 9.93 -3.11
CA PHE A 16 6.44 9.36 -4.44
C PHE A 16 6.38 10.42 -5.55
N SER A 17 6.47 11.71 -5.21
CA SER A 17 6.32 12.83 -6.17
C SER A 17 7.31 12.82 -7.34
N ARG A 18 8.44 12.12 -7.20
CA ARG A 18 9.47 12.00 -8.26
C ARG A 18 9.37 10.69 -9.04
N LEU A 19 8.45 9.79 -8.68
CA LEU A 19 8.31 8.49 -9.34
C LEU A 19 7.55 8.66 -10.65
N LYS A 20 8.24 8.48 -11.77
CA LYS A 20 7.62 8.44 -13.10
C LYS A 20 7.39 6.99 -13.50
N LEU A 21 6.14 6.55 -13.46
CA LEU A 21 5.72 5.26 -14.04
C LEU A 21 5.24 5.47 -15.48
N SER A 22 5.17 4.38 -16.25
CA SER A 22 4.56 4.43 -17.58
C SER A 22 3.13 4.97 -17.48
N GLU A 23 2.67 5.73 -18.47
CA GLU A 23 1.30 6.29 -18.52
C GLU A 23 0.17 5.25 -18.38
N LYS A 24 0.48 3.96 -18.60
CA LYS A 24 -0.44 2.82 -18.45
C LYS A 24 -0.67 2.39 -16.98
N ILE A 25 0.07 2.96 -16.03
CA ILE A 25 -0.03 2.65 -14.60
C ILE A 25 -0.62 3.84 -13.86
N SER A 26 -1.75 3.62 -13.19
CA SER A 26 -2.38 4.61 -12.33
C SER A 26 -1.83 4.46 -10.92
N ILE A 27 -1.17 5.51 -10.42
CA ILE A 27 -0.66 5.57 -9.05
C ILE A 27 -1.82 5.95 -8.13
N ILE A 28 -2.07 5.14 -7.12
CA ILE A 28 -3.09 5.41 -6.09
C ILE A 28 -2.39 5.41 -4.74
N HIS A 29 -2.46 6.51 -4.00
CA HIS A 29 -1.95 6.59 -2.64
C HIS A 29 -2.97 6.00 -1.67
N VAL A 30 -2.53 5.04 -0.87
CA VAL A 30 -3.37 4.45 0.17
C VAL A 30 -3.39 5.40 1.35
N GLU A 31 -4.56 5.97 1.62
CA GLU A 31 -4.77 6.80 2.81
C GLU A 31 -4.95 5.91 4.04
N TRP A 32 -4.22 6.25 5.10
CA TRP A 32 -4.29 5.53 6.35
C TRP A 32 -5.64 5.75 7.03
N ILE A 33 -6.24 4.66 7.53
CA ILE A 33 -7.42 4.73 8.39
C ILE A 33 -6.99 4.74 9.87
N ASN A 34 -7.84 5.28 10.74
CA ASN A 34 -7.59 5.26 12.17
C ASN A 34 -7.58 3.81 12.70
N PRO A 35 -6.50 3.39 13.39
CA PRO A 35 -6.43 2.07 14.00
C PRO A 35 -7.38 1.98 15.19
N ASN A 36 -7.92 0.78 15.44
CA ASN A 36 -8.66 0.50 16.66
C ASN A 36 -7.69 0.20 17.82
N LYS A 37 -8.17 0.36 19.06
CA LYS A 37 -7.36 0.03 20.25
C LYS A 37 -7.06 -1.48 20.28
N ASN A 38 -5.80 -1.85 20.50
CA ASN A 38 -5.31 -3.23 20.55
C ASN A 38 -5.59 -4.04 19.25
N GLU A 39 -5.69 -3.35 18.12
CA GLU A 39 -5.89 -4.00 16.82
C GLU A 39 -4.59 -4.66 16.34
N THR A 40 -4.70 -5.88 15.83
CA THR A 40 -3.55 -6.56 15.21
C THR A 40 -3.32 -6.01 13.80
N LEU A 41 -2.11 -6.23 13.27
CA LEU A 41 -1.76 -5.73 11.94
C LEU A 41 -2.62 -6.35 10.84
N GLU A 42 -2.98 -7.62 11.01
CA GLU A 42 -3.82 -8.39 10.09
C GLU A 42 -5.24 -7.82 10.03
N VAL A 43 -5.85 -7.54 11.18
CA VAL A 43 -7.19 -6.96 11.26
C VAL A 43 -7.21 -5.54 10.71
N TYR A 44 -6.16 -4.76 10.99
CA TYR A 44 -5.99 -3.44 10.40
C TYR A 44 -5.87 -3.50 8.87
N ALA A 45 -5.05 -4.41 8.35
CA ALA A 45 -4.89 -4.63 6.91
C ALA A 45 -6.19 -5.10 6.26
N GLU A 46 -6.98 -5.96 6.91
CA GLU A 46 -8.29 -6.37 6.43
C GLU A 46 -9.24 -5.17 6.28
N ARG A 47 -9.29 -4.28 7.27
CA ARG A 47 -10.09 -3.04 7.16
C ARG A 47 -9.59 -2.12 6.06
N LEU A 48 -8.26 -1.95 5.96
CA LEU A 48 -7.63 -1.13 4.92
C LEU A 48 -7.84 -1.71 3.52
N SER A 49 -7.99 -3.03 3.39
CA SER A 49 -8.21 -3.69 2.10
C SER A 49 -9.47 -3.20 1.37
N ARG A 50 -10.45 -2.68 2.12
CA ARG A 50 -11.74 -2.21 1.59
C ARG A 50 -11.63 -0.99 0.68
N ILE A 51 -10.53 -0.23 0.76
CA ILE A 51 -10.29 0.93 -0.12
C ILE A 51 -9.54 0.56 -1.41
N ILE A 52 -9.15 -0.72 -1.55
CA ILE A 52 -8.44 -1.23 -2.72
C ILE A 52 -9.46 -1.80 -3.71
N ASP A 53 -9.56 -1.19 -4.89
CA ASP A 53 -10.33 -1.77 -6.00
C ASP A 53 -9.59 -2.99 -6.57
N THR A 54 -10.21 -4.16 -6.38
CA THR A 54 -9.75 -5.47 -6.85
C THR A 54 -10.47 -5.96 -8.11
N SER A 55 -11.36 -5.15 -8.70
CA SER A 55 -12.09 -5.50 -9.94
C SER A 55 -11.18 -5.60 -11.17
N LYS A 56 -9.98 -5.02 -11.08
CA LYS A 56 -8.96 -5.01 -12.13
C LYS A 56 -7.62 -5.48 -11.57
N PRO A 57 -6.71 -5.98 -12.41
CA PRO A 57 -5.37 -6.32 -11.97
C PRO A 57 -4.66 -5.10 -11.35
N PHE A 58 -3.94 -5.35 -10.26
CA PHE A 58 -3.28 -4.31 -9.48
C PHE A 58 -1.98 -4.81 -8.85
N ALA A 59 -1.15 -3.85 -8.44
CA ALA A 59 0.09 -4.07 -7.70
C ALA A 59 0.07 -3.31 -6.37
N LEU A 60 0.82 -3.79 -5.39
CA LEU A 60 1.06 -3.13 -4.11
C LEU A 60 2.50 -2.67 -4.02
N VAL A 61 2.72 -1.46 -3.53
CA VAL A 61 4.04 -0.89 -3.27
C VAL A 61 4.09 -0.39 -1.84
N GLY A 62 4.91 -1.01 -1.00
CA GLY A 62 5.04 -0.65 0.41
C GLY A 62 6.43 -0.11 0.74
N VAL A 63 6.49 0.97 1.51
CA VAL A 63 7.75 1.56 1.99
C VAL A 63 7.83 1.51 3.51
N SER A 64 8.94 1.01 4.06
CA SER A 64 9.15 0.94 5.51
C SER A 64 7.98 0.21 6.21
N PHE A 65 7.32 0.82 7.21
CA PHE A 65 6.11 0.28 7.84
C PHE A 65 4.98 -0.04 6.85
N GLY A 66 4.82 0.77 5.79
CA GLY A 66 3.88 0.49 4.71
C GLY A 66 4.18 -0.83 3.98
N GLY A 67 5.44 -1.27 3.99
CA GLY A 67 5.84 -2.59 3.51
C GLY A 67 5.23 -3.73 4.32
N MET A 68 5.16 -3.60 5.65
CA MET A 68 4.54 -4.61 6.51
C MET A 68 3.04 -4.73 6.21
N ILE A 69 2.36 -3.59 6.06
CA ILE A 69 0.95 -3.54 5.69
C ILE A 69 0.72 -4.10 4.28
N ALA A 70 1.59 -3.78 3.32
CA ALA A 70 1.52 -4.30 1.97
C ALA A 70 1.64 -5.84 1.92
N VAL A 71 2.45 -6.43 2.81
CA VAL A 71 2.56 -7.88 2.95
C VAL A 71 1.26 -8.49 3.46
N GLU A 72 0.65 -7.93 4.51
CA GLU A 72 -0.63 -8.43 5.02
C GLU A 72 -1.75 -8.29 3.98
N LEU A 73 -1.81 -7.15 3.27
CA LEU A 73 -2.74 -6.95 2.16
C LEU A 73 -2.51 -7.95 1.02
N ALA A 74 -1.26 -8.31 0.72
CA ALA A 74 -0.95 -9.26 -0.35
C ALA A 74 -1.44 -10.68 -0.05
N LYS A 75 -1.42 -11.10 1.23
CA LYS A 75 -1.98 -12.39 1.67
C LYS A 75 -3.49 -12.45 1.41
N LEU A 76 -4.19 -11.33 1.61
CA LEU A 76 -5.63 -11.21 1.44
C LEU A 76 -6.05 -11.05 -0.03
N LEU A 77 -5.42 -10.13 -0.75
CA LEU A 77 -5.90 -9.63 -2.04
C LEU A 77 -5.18 -10.22 -3.26
N LYS A 78 -4.06 -10.92 -3.07
CA LYS A 78 -3.29 -11.61 -4.13
C LYS A 78 -2.98 -10.68 -5.35
N PRO A 79 -2.25 -9.57 -5.14
CA PRO A 79 -1.88 -8.66 -6.24
C PRO A 79 -1.01 -9.37 -7.29
N LEU A 80 -0.95 -8.81 -8.49
CA LEU A 80 -0.03 -9.28 -9.53
C LEU A 80 1.44 -9.11 -9.11
N GLN A 81 1.72 -8.04 -8.36
CA GLN A 81 3.07 -7.73 -7.90
C GLN A 81 3.02 -7.06 -6.53
N LEU A 82 3.96 -7.44 -5.67
CA LEU A 82 4.26 -6.79 -4.40
C LEU A 82 5.68 -6.25 -4.46
N LEU A 83 5.84 -4.94 -4.32
CA LEU A 83 7.13 -4.26 -4.28
C LEU A 83 7.35 -3.69 -2.87
N LEU A 84 8.50 -4.02 -2.27
CA LEU A 84 8.85 -3.58 -0.92
C LEU A 84 10.13 -2.75 -0.97
N TYR A 85 10.09 -1.55 -0.40
CA TYR A 85 11.25 -0.67 -0.29
C TYR A 85 11.56 -0.41 1.19
N PRO A 86 12.83 -0.56 1.62
CA PRO A 86 13.23 -0.20 2.98
C PRO A 86 13.19 1.33 3.17
N ALA A 87 13.03 1.78 4.42
CA ALA A 87 13.38 3.16 4.76
C ALA A 87 14.88 3.35 4.54
N ARG A 88 15.27 4.39 3.79
CA ARG A 88 16.66 4.85 3.78
C ARG A 88 16.82 5.86 4.90
N TYR A 89 17.72 5.55 5.84
CA TYR A 89 18.23 6.47 6.85
C TYR A 89 19.42 7.25 6.29
#